data_AF-G1P3I4-F1
#
_entry.id   AF-G1P3I4-F1
#
_cell.length_a   1.000
_cell.length_b   1.000
_cell.length_c   1.000
_cell.angle_alpha   90.00
_cell.angle_beta   90.00
_cell.angle_gamma   90.00
#
_symmetry.space_group_name_H-M   'P 1'
#
loop_
_entity.id
_entity.type
_entity.pdbx_description
1 polymer ?
#
loop_
_entity_poly.entity_id
_entity_poly.type
_entity_poly.pdbx_seq_one_letter_code
_entity_poly.pdbx_strand_id
1 'polypeptide(L)'
;GKLKNEEESHSEQSPSETQLKELTQYFGVNDRFEPPVKKKKIEKSGLEKSIDQAVEEWNIEKAEELSNQLATRELGVKIAKAIACHKFVKAKKEAENSQAARKKKKLAWGFEAKKRWETKSNMGYM
;
A
#
# COMPACT_ATOMS: atom_id res chain seq x y z
N GLY A 1 -52.24 0.81 -6.69
CA GLY A 1 -51.14 -0.10 -6.31
C GLY A 1 -50.12 -0.15 -7.42
N LYS A 2 -48.91 0.35 -7.18
CA LYS A 2 -47.74 0.08 -8.03
C LYS A 2 -46.72 -0.60 -7.13
N LEU A 3 -46.38 -1.81 -7.49
CA LEU A 3 -45.46 -2.71 -6.81
C LEU A 3 -44.19 -2.81 -7.65
N LYS A 4 -43.05 -2.90 -6.94
CA LYS A 4 -41.81 -3.60 -7.33
C LYS A 4 -40.88 -2.86 -8.32
N ASN A 5 -39.56 -2.72 -8.12
CA ASN A 5 -38.61 -3.26 -7.14
C ASN A 5 -37.39 -2.31 -7.10
N GLU A 6 -37.03 -1.80 -5.93
CA GLU A 6 -35.68 -1.32 -5.63
C GLU A 6 -35.07 -2.34 -4.67
N GLU A 7 -34.56 -3.45 -5.22
CA GLU A 7 -33.64 -4.31 -4.50
C GLU A 7 -32.23 -3.75 -4.73
N GLU A 8 -31.91 -2.68 -4.00
CA GLU A 8 -30.52 -2.35 -3.68
C GLU A 8 -29.95 -3.53 -2.90
N SER A 9 -29.34 -4.43 -3.64
CA SER A 9 -28.58 -5.56 -3.11
C SER A 9 -27.30 -5.02 -2.48
N HIS A 10 -27.45 -4.53 -1.25
CA HIS A 10 -26.36 -4.45 -0.28
C HIS A 10 -25.90 -5.89 0.02
N SER A 11 -25.15 -6.45 -0.93
CA SER A 11 -24.38 -7.68 -0.72
C SER A 11 -23.42 -7.40 0.43
N GLU A 12 -23.54 -8.20 1.48
CA GLU A 12 -22.59 -8.27 2.58
C GLU A 12 -21.23 -8.66 1.97
N GLN A 13 -20.41 -7.64 1.67
CA GLN A 13 -19.10 -7.87 1.08
C GLN A 13 -18.26 -8.64 2.07
N SER A 14 -17.81 -9.82 1.66
CA SER A 14 -16.94 -10.64 2.49
C SER A 14 -15.71 -9.82 2.90
N PRO A 15 -15.15 -10.03 4.11
CA PRO A 15 -13.97 -9.29 4.56
C PRO A 15 -12.76 -9.47 3.62
N SER A 16 -12.75 -10.54 2.82
CA SER A 16 -11.78 -10.76 1.74
C SER A 16 -11.97 -9.82 0.54
N GLU A 17 -13.20 -9.55 0.12
CA GLU A 17 -13.47 -8.67 -1.02
C GLU A 17 -13.10 -7.22 -0.72
N THR A 18 -13.34 -6.76 0.51
CA THR A 18 -12.95 -5.41 0.94
C THR A 18 -11.42 -5.26 0.95
N GLN A 19 -10.69 -6.24 1.47
CA GLN A 19 -9.22 -6.27 1.42
C GLN A 19 -8.68 -6.26 -0.01
N LEU A 20 -9.31 -7.01 -0.93
CA LEU A 20 -8.92 -7.00 -2.34
C LEU A 20 -9.15 -5.63 -2.97
N LYS A 21 -10.30 -4.99 -2.71
CA LYS A 21 -10.61 -3.63 -3.18
C LYS A 21 -9.64 -2.58 -2.64
N GLU A 22 -9.18 -2.73 -1.41
CA GLU A 22 -8.15 -1.84 -0.86
C GLU A 22 -6.79 -2.04 -1.53
N LEU A 23 -6.44 -3.28 -1.88
CA LEU A 23 -5.16 -3.61 -2.51
C LEU A 23 -5.05 -3.12 -3.96
N THR A 24 -6.16 -3.11 -4.73
CA THR A 24 -6.14 -2.64 -6.11
C THR A 24 -5.70 -1.18 -6.24
N GLN A 25 -5.91 -0.35 -5.22
CA GLN A 25 -5.41 1.03 -5.16
C GLN A 25 -3.88 1.11 -5.27
N TYR A 26 -3.16 0.06 -4.85
CA TYR A 26 -1.70 0.03 -4.87
C TYR A 26 -1.12 -0.59 -6.15
N PHE A 27 -1.97 -1.05 -7.09
CA PHE A 27 -1.49 -1.57 -8.37
C PHE A 27 -0.88 -0.45 -9.22
N GLY A 28 0.31 -0.69 -9.78
CA GLY A 28 0.99 0.22 -10.70
C GLY A 28 1.50 1.55 -10.11
N VAL A 29 1.29 1.81 -8.81
CA VAL A 29 1.78 3.03 -8.15
C VAL A 29 3.30 3.17 -8.25
N ASN A 30 4.02 2.06 -8.18
CA ASN A 30 5.47 2.04 -8.23
C ASN A 30 6.07 2.04 -9.65
N ASP A 31 5.28 1.81 -10.69
CA ASP A 31 5.78 1.71 -12.07
C ASP A 31 6.39 3.04 -12.55
N ARG A 32 5.98 4.16 -11.92
CA ARG A 32 6.53 5.51 -12.15
C ARG A 32 8.00 5.64 -11.74
N PHE A 33 8.49 4.79 -10.83
CA PHE A 33 9.88 4.79 -10.40
C PHE A 33 10.76 3.90 -11.27
N GLU A 34 10.17 3.13 -12.19
CA GLU A 34 10.96 2.37 -13.14
C GLU A 34 11.59 3.32 -14.16
N PRO A 35 12.91 3.20 -14.41
CA PRO A 35 13.58 4.07 -15.37
C PRO A 35 12.92 3.89 -16.75
N PRO A 36 12.77 4.95 -17.54
CA PRO A 36 12.17 4.86 -18.87
C PRO A 36 12.89 3.78 -19.68
N VAL A 37 12.09 2.88 -20.27
CA VAL A 37 12.42 1.60 -20.91
C VAL A 37 13.62 1.64 -21.88
N LYS A 38 14.02 2.82 -22.34
CA LYS A 38 15.10 3.07 -23.32
C LYS A 38 16.49 2.55 -22.94
N LYS A 39 16.72 2.04 -21.72
CA LYS A 39 18.05 1.56 -21.29
C LYS A 39 18.16 0.07 -20.96
N LYS A 40 17.06 -0.69 -20.90
CA LYS A 40 17.11 -2.12 -20.57
C LYS A 40 16.62 -2.96 -21.74
N LYS A 41 17.47 -3.87 -22.22
CA LYS A 41 17.01 -5.00 -23.03
C LYS A 41 16.15 -5.85 -22.09
N ILE A 42 14.84 -5.83 -22.29
CA ILE A 42 13.93 -6.69 -21.54
C ILE A 42 14.10 -8.07 -22.15
N GLU A 43 14.77 -8.95 -21.44
CA GLU A 43 14.90 -10.34 -21.86
C GLU A 43 13.56 -11.03 -21.68
N LYS A 44 13.12 -11.75 -22.72
CA LYS A 44 11.89 -12.53 -22.65
C LYS A 44 11.97 -13.56 -21.53
N SER A 45 10.90 -13.66 -20.76
CA SER A 45 10.71 -14.70 -19.73
C SER A 45 10.74 -16.10 -20.36
N GLY A 46 11.12 -17.12 -19.59
CA GLY A 46 11.10 -18.51 -20.06
C GLY A 46 9.72 -18.95 -20.57
N LEU A 47 8.65 -18.50 -19.90
CA LEU A 47 7.26 -18.78 -20.34
C LEU A 47 6.93 -18.10 -21.66
N GLU A 48 7.37 -16.86 -21.87
CA GLU A 48 7.16 -16.13 -23.13
C GLU A 48 7.85 -16.85 -24.30
N LYS A 49 9.08 -17.35 -24.08
CA LYS A 49 9.78 -18.15 -25.09
C LYS A 49 9.07 -19.47 -25.42
N SER A 50 8.48 -20.13 -24.41
CA SER A 50 7.71 -21.35 -24.65
C SER A 50 6.38 -21.08 -25.36
N ILE A 51 5.77 -19.91 -25.15
CA ILE A 51 4.59 -19.46 -25.90
C ILE A 51 4.98 -19.25 -27.37
N ASP A 52 6.08 -18.52 -27.63
CA ASP A 52 6.59 -18.30 -28.99
C ASP A 52 6.84 -19.65 -29.70
N GLN A 53 7.47 -20.60 -29.03
CA GLN A 53 7.72 -21.95 -29.57
C GLN A 53 6.42 -22.70 -29.88
N ALA A 54 5.41 -22.66 -29.00
CA ALA A 54 4.13 -23.32 -29.25
C ALA A 54 3.39 -22.71 -30.45
N VAL A 55 3.52 -21.40 -30.66
CA VAL A 55 2.98 -20.70 -31.82
C VAL A 55 3.72 -21.12 -33.11
N GLU A 56 5.04 -21.23 -33.06
CA GLU A 56 5.86 -21.73 -34.19
C GLU A 56 5.49 -23.18 -34.57
N GLU A 57 5.22 -24.02 -33.56
CA GLU A 57 4.76 -25.40 -33.72
C GLU A 57 3.26 -25.52 -34.11
N TRP A 58 2.56 -24.39 -34.31
CA TRP A 58 1.12 -24.31 -34.60
C TRP A 58 0.22 -24.97 -33.54
N ASN A 59 0.73 -25.16 -32.32
CA ASN A 59 -0.02 -25.71 -31.20
C ASN A 59 -0.70 -24.59 -30.39
N ILE A 60 -1.87 -24.18 -30.88
CA ILE A 60 -2.63 -23.04 -30.34
C ILE A 60 -3.15 -23.33 -28.92
N GLU A 61 -3.66 -24.54 -28.66
CA GLU A 61 -4.19 -24.92 -27.35
C GLU A 61 -3.12 -24.78 -26.25
N LYS A 62 -1.91 -25.27 -26.52
CA LYS A 62 -0.78 -25.16 -25.59
C LYS A 62 -0.33 -23.72 -25.41
N ALA A 63 -0.33 -22.91 -26.46
CA ALA A 63 0.02 -21.48 -26.37
C ALA A 63 -0.97 -20.71 -25.48
N GLU A 64 -2.27 -21.00 -25.60
CA GLU A 64 -3.31 -20.41 -24.76
C GLU A 64 -3.17 -20.81 -23.30
N GLU A 65 -2.90 -22.09 -23.01
CA GLU A 65 -2.68 -22.55 -21.64
C GLU A 65 -1.48 -21.83 -20.99
N LEU A 66 -0.35 -21.77 -21.70
CA LEU A 66 0.86 -21.08 -21.22
C LEU A 66 0.61 -19.57 -21.03
N SER A 67 -0.20 -18.95 -21.88
CA SER A 67 -0.61 -17.54 -21.75
C SER A 67 -1.45 -17.31 -20.49
N ASN A 68 -2.43 -18.17 -20.21
CA ASN A 68 -3.24 -18.09 -18.99
C ASN A 68 -2.40 -18.29 -17.72
N GLN A 69 -1.42 -19.20 -17.77
CA GLN A 69 -0.45 -19.39 -16.69
C GLN A 69 0.41 -18.14 -16.47
N LEU A 70 0.91 -17.52 -17.55
CA LEU A 70 1.67 -16.28 -17.48
C LEU A 70 0.85 -15.14 -16.86
N ALA A 71 -0.39 -14.96 -17.32
CA ALA A 71 -1.30 -13.94 -16.81
C ALA A 71 -1.57 -14.10 -15.30
N THR A 72 -1.80 -15.34 -14.85
CA THR A 72 -2.00 -15.67 -13.43
C THR A 72 -0.75 -15.34 -12.60
N ARG A 73 0.43 -15.69 -13.11
CA ARG A 73 1.70 -15.41 -12.46
C ARG A 73 1.95 -13.90 -12.34
N GLU A 74 1.75 -13.15 -13.41
CA GLU A 74 1.90 -11.69 -13.41
C GLU A 74 0.92 -11.01 -12.45
N LEU A 75 -0.31 -11.47 -12.39
CA LEU A 75 -1.30 -11.01 -11.42
C LEU A 75 -0.83 -11.28 -9.99
N GLY A 76 -0.30 -12.47 -9.70
CA GLY A 76 0.28 -12.80 -8.40
C GLY A 76 1.43 -11.87 -8.01
N VAL A 77 2.30 -11.50 -8.96
CA VAL A 77 3.37 -10.52 -8.73
C VAL A 77 2.80 -9.13 -8.40
N LYS A 78 1.76 -8.68 -9.12
CA LYS A 78 1.09 -7.40 -8.83
C LYS A 78 0.48 -7.38 -7.43
N ILE A 79 -0.18 -8.45 -7.03
CA ILE A 79 -0.75 -8.61 -5.68
C ILE A 79 0.34 -8.56 -4.61
N ALA A 80 1.44 -9.29 -4.79
CA ALA A 80 2.54 -9.29 -3.84
C ALA A 80 3.17 -7.89 -3.67
N LYS A 81 3.40 -7.17 -4.78
CA LYS A 81 3.87 -5.78 -4.78
C LYS A 81 2.90 -4.86 -4.03
N ALA A 82 1.59 -5.00 -4.29
CA ALA A 82 0.55 -4.20 -3.64
C ALA A 82 0.50 -4.43 -2.12
N ILE A 83 0.60 -5.68 -1.68
CA ILE A 83 0.65 -6.03 -0.25
C ILE A 83 1.88 -5.41 0.41
N ALA A 84 3.04 -5.43 -0.25
CA ALA A 84 4.24 -4.79 0.28
C ALA A 84 4.06 -3.28 0.44
N CYS A 85 3.48 -2.60 -0.56
CA CYS A 85 3.15 -1.18 -0.48
C CYS A 85 2.16 -0.87 0.65
N HIS A 86 1.09 -1.66 0.77
CA HIS A 86 0.09 -1.49 1.84
C HIS A 86 0.72 -1.61 3.23
N LYS A 87 1.54 -2.65 3.46
CA LYS A 87 2.27 -2.86 4.71
C LYS A 87 3.20 -1.68 5.03
N PHE A 88 3.92 -1.17 4.02
CA PHE A 88 4.81 -0.02 4.20
C PHE A 88 4.04 1.25 4.60
N VAL A 89 2.92 1.55 3.92
CA VAL A 89 2.09 2.71 4.24
C VAL A 89 1.52 2.62 5.66
N LYS A 90 1.06 1.43 6.06
CA LYS A 90 0.56 1.18 7.42
C LYS A 90 1.66 1.39 8.47
N ALA A 91 2.82 0.76 8.26
CA ALA A 91 3.98 0.92 9.15
C ALA A 91 4.44 2.37 9.27
N LYS A 92 4.44 3.13 8.15
CA LYS A 92 4.80 4.56 8.14
C LYS A 92 3.83 5.39 8.98
N LYS A 93 2.52 5.19 8.82
CA LYS A 93 1.48 5.86 9.62
C LYS A 93 1.62 5.55 11.11
N GLU A 94 1.86 4.28 11.45
CA GLU A 94 2.07 3.85 12.85
C GLU A 94 3.32 4.48 13.46
N ALA A 95 4.43 4.53 12.70
CA ALA A 95 5.65 5.19 13.13
C ALA A 95 5.43 6.69 13.38
N GLU A 96 4.77 7.40 12.46
CA GLU A 96 4.42 8.82 12.62
C GLU A 96 3.53 9.07 13.84
N ASN A 97 2.51 8.24 14.06
CA ASN A 97 1.63 8.34 15.23
C ASN A 97 2.40 8.10 16.54
N SER A 98 3.29 7.10 16.56
CA SER A 98 4.13 6.83 17.73
C SER A 98 5.08 8.00 18.05
N GLN A 99 5.64 8.65 17.01
CA GLN A 99 6.47 9.84 17.17
C GLN A 99 5.65 11.02 17.67
N ALA A 100 4.43 11.23 17.15
CA ALA A 100 3.52 12.27 17.64
C ALA A 100 3.14 12.05 19.11
N ALA A 101 2.86 10.81 19.51
CA ALA A 101 2.58 10.45 20.90
C ALA A 101 3.80 10.69 21.81
N ARG A 102 5.02 10.37 21.35
CA ARG A 102 6.27 10.68 22.07
C ARG A 102 6.50 12.18 22.22
N LYS A 103 6.31 12.97 21.15
CA LYS A 103 6.45 14.43 21.16
C LYS A 103 5.42 15.13 22.06
N LYS A 104 4.21 14.57 22.19
CA LYS A 104 3.15 15.09 23.07
C LYS A 104 3.41 14.90 24.57
N LYS A 105 4.39 14.07 24.97
CA LYS A 105 4.83 14.00 26.38
C LYS A 105 5.57 15.29 26.75
N LYS A 106 4.82 16.32 27.16
CA LYS A 106 5.40 17.46 27.88
C LYS A 106 5.89 16.96 29.23
N LEU A 107 7.20 17.05 29.43
CA LEU A 107 7.80 16.84 30.73
C LEU A 107 7.32 17.94 31.68
N ALA A 108 6.85 17.57 32.87
CA ALA A 108 6.29 18.50 33.86
C ALA A 108 7.27 19.59 34.34
N TRP A 109 8.55 19.50 33.97
CA TRP A 109 9.61 20.44 34.33
C TRP A 109 9.90 21.53 33.28
N GLY A 110 9.14 21.59 32.18
CA GLY A 110 9.31 22.60 31.14
C GLY A 110 9.00 24.02 31.63
N PHE A 111 10.06 24.78 31.96
CA PHE A 111 10.11 26.24 32.10
C PHE A 111 9.02 26.88 32.97
N GLU A 112 9.10 26.69 34.28
CA GLU A 112 8.45 27.55 35.28
C GLU A 112 9.31 28.80 35.56
N ALA A 113 9.85 29.47 34.52
CA ALA A 113 10.79 30.56 34.74
C ALA A 113 10.14 31.81 35.37
N LYS A 114 8.80 31.87 35.42
CA LYS A 114 8.07 33.00 35.99
C LYS A 114 7.88 32.95 37.52
N LYS A 115 8.22 31.84 38.19
CA LYS A 115 8.09 31.74 39.66
C LYS A 115 9.37 31.95 40.45
N ARG A 116 10.55 32.00 39.79
CA ARG A 116 11.84 32.04 40.51
C ARG A 116 12.44 33.43 40.77
N TRP A 117 11.95 34.47 40.09
CA TRP A 117 12.36 35.86 40.32
C TRP A 117 11.40 36.62 41.25
N GLU A 118 10.13 36.21 41.32
CA GLU A 118 9.15 36.81 42.25
C GLU A 118 9.44 36.44 43.71
N THR A 119 10.02 35.27 43.99
CA THR A 119 10.32 34.85 45.38
C THR A 119 11.67 35.34 45.90
N LYS A 120 12.58 35.83 45.04
CA LYS A 120 13.92 36.28 45.45
C LYS A 120 13.99 37.76 45.86
N SER A 121 12.91 38.53 45.70
CA SER A 121 12.90 39.96 46.01
C SER A 121 12.15 40.35 47.31
N ASN A 122 11.64 39.39 48.11
CA ASN A 122 10.79 39.71 49.28
C ASN A 122 11.36 39.26 50.64
N MET A 123 12.68 39.21 50.81
CA MET A 123 13.32 38.76 52.06
C MET A 123 14.20 39.83 52.75
N GLY A 124 13.88 41.11 52.64
CA GLY A 124 14.75 42.13 53.23
C GLY A 124 14.09 43.46 53.55
N TYR A 125 13.07 43.46 54.41
CA TYR A 125 12.72 44.61 55.26
C TYR A 125 12.08 44.07 56.56
N MET A 126 12.91 43.73 57.54
CA MET A 126 12.58 43.71 58.97
C MET A 126 13.79 44.21 59.74
#